data_AF-E4WYV4-F1
#
_entry.id   AF-E4WYV4-F1
#
_cell.length_a   1.000
_cell.length_b   1.000
_cell.length_c   1.000
_cell.angle_alpha   90.00
_cell.angle_beta   90.00
_cell.angle_gamma   90.00
#
_symmetry.space_group_name_H-M   'P 1'
#
loop_
_entity.id
_entity.type
_entity.pdbx_description
1 polymer ?
#
loop_
_entity_poly.entity_id
_entity_poly.type
_entity_poly.pdbx_seq_one_letter_code
_entity_poly.pdbx_strand_id
1 'polypeptide(L)'
;MLRSVGAGAVRCSFPVRMMSTSPTATYYKLDNFGRPLNQIPEWIDEGVALPFPGAQTTIRSQKFKKQFRKNSVVRTSGLNIVDNSKYSANQQETEPRFVSSYRKQRRYNNGTVGDLVLVSVGAEFKRGLVIGMSKHHKTFRPYFDKNNVVLLNDDGSPAGTRILAPVPSWFKDPKEIKRIEAQGQICNMDVQMNKLIAITGTFI
;
A
#
# COMPACT_ATOMS: atom_id res chain seq x y z
N MET A 1 65.94 -29.30 -53.78
CA MET A 1 65.48 -30.54 -54.44
C MET A 1 64.35 -31.14 -53.63
N LEU A 2 63.23 -31.47 -54.29
CA LEU A 2 62.08 -32.14 -53.70
C LEU A 2 62.44 -33.47 -53.03
N ARG A 3 61.70 -33.82 -51.97
CA ARG A 3 60.93 -35.08 -51.89
C ARG A 3 59.85 -35.00 -50.82
N SER A 4 58.61 -35.16 -51.25
CA SER A 4 57.44 -35.49 -50.44
C SER A 4 57.24 -37.01 -50.43
N VAL A 5 56.97 -37.60 -49.26
CA VAL A 5 56.15 -38.80 -49.00
C VAL A 5 55.92 -38.77 -47.48
N GLY A 6 54.78 -38.96 -46.83
CA GLY A 6 53.42 -39.34 -47.19
C GLY A 6 52.74 -39.84 -45.90
N ALA A 7 51.50 -39.40 -45.68
CA ALA A 7 50.40 -40.01 -44.91
C ALA A 7 50.65 -40.64 -43.52
N GLY A 8 50.10 -39.99 -42.49
CA GLY A 8 49.71 -40.59 -41.21
C GLY A 8 48.58 -39.78 -40.58
N ALA A 9 47.33 -40.11 -40.94
CA ALA A 9 46.14 -39.41 -40.46
C ALA A 9 45.91 -39.69 -38.96
N VAL A 10 46.18 -38.70 -38.10
CA VAL A 10 45.72 -38.75 -36.71
C VAL A 10 44.25 -38.32 -36.69
N ARG A 11 43.35 -39.31 -36.72
CA ARG A 11 41.93 -39.08 -36.38
C ARG A 11 41.85 -38.77 -34.89
N CYS A 12 41.76 -37.51 -34.53
CA CYS A 12 41.27 -37.10 -33.22
C CYS A 12 39.76 -37.40 -33.17
N SER A 13 39.39 -38.61 -32.77
CA SER A 13 38.03 -38.89 -32.33
C SER A 13 37.81 -38.15 -31.02
N PHE A 14 37.05 -37.05 -31.05
CA PHE A 14 36.53 -36.45 -29.83
C PHE A 14 35.58 -37.46 -29.16
N PRO A 15 35.87 -37.99 -27.96
CA PRO A 15 34.86 -38.71 -27.22
C PRO A 15 33.79 -37.68 -26.81
N VAL A 16 32.58 -37.85 -27.34
CA VAL A 16 31.38 -37.23 -26.80
C VAL A 16 31.25 -37.71 -25.36
N ARG A 17 31.68 -36.90 -24.39
CA ARG A 17 31.36 -37.12 -22.98
C ARG A 17 30.18 -36.22 -22.64
N MET A 18 29.05 -36.91 -22.40
CA MET A 18 27.77 -36.38 -21.95
C MET A 18 27.95 -35.27 -20.90
N MET A 19 27.22 -34.17 -21.08
CA MET A 19 27.12 -33.12 -20.06
C MET A 19 26.41 -33.62 -18.79
N SER A 20 26.80 -33.01 -17.68
CA SER A 20 26.05 -32.82 -16.44
C SER A 20 25.87 -34.02 -15.50
N THR A 21 26.62 -34.00 -14.40
CA THR A 21 26.10 -34.30 -13.06
C THR A 21 26.85 -33.47 -12.02
N SER A 22 26.66 -32.16 -11.98
CA SER A 22 26.79 -31.46 -10.71
C SER A 22 25.55 -31.81 -9.89
N PRO A 23 25.65 -32.48 -8.73
CA PRO A 23 24.46 -32.72 -7.92
C PRO A 23 23.91 -31.36 -7.52
N THR A 24 22.63 -31.13 -7.81
CA THR A 24 21.88 -29.96 -7.38
C THR A 24 22.00 -29.87 -5.86
N ALA A 25 22.70 -28.86 -5.34
CA ALA A 25 22.88 -28.70 -3.90
C ALA A 25 21.51 -28.43 -3.26
N THR A 26 20.90 -29.45 -2.67
CA THR A 26 19.65 -29.35 -1.91
C THR A 26 19.96 -28.73 -0.56
N TYR A 27 19.59 -27.46 -0.36
CA TYR A 27 19.74 -26.77 0.92
C TYR A 27 18.51 -26.98 1.81
N TYR A 28 18.60 -27.88 2.78
CA TYR A 28 17.63 -27.98 3.88
C TYR A 28 18.07 -27.11 5.07
N LYS A 29 17.11 -26.45 5.73
CA LYS A 29 17.36 -25.86 7.06
C LYS A 29 17.50 -27.00 8.08
N LEU A 30 18.68 -27.09 8.67
CA LEU A 30 18.98 -28.02 9.75
C LEU A 30 18.58 -27.43 11.10
N ASP A 31 18.13 -28.27 12.02
CA ASP A 31 18.06 -27.94 13.44
C ASP A 31 19.46 -27.88 14.06
N ASN A 32 19.54 -27.53 15.35
CA ASN A 32 20.80 -27.44 16.09
C ASN A 32 21.51 -28.81 16.26
N PHE A 33 20.86 -29.91 15.87
CA PHE A 33 21.40 -31.27 15.90
C PHE A 33 21.72 -31.81 14.50
N GLY A 34 21.68 -30.96 13.46
CA GLY A 34 22.02 -31.34 12.10
C GLY A 34 20.96 -32.18 11.39
N ARG A 35 19.72 -32.19 11.88
CA ARG A 35 18.58 -32.91 11.27
C ARG A 35 17.71 -31.93 10.46
N PRO A 36 17.17 -32.34 9.31
CA PRO A 36 16.24 -31.49 8.56
C PRO A 36 14.96 -31.28 9.38
N LEU A 37 14.57 -30.02 9.56
CA LEU A 37 13.49 -29.61 10.48
C LEU A 37 12.11 -30.17 10.12
N ASN A 38 11.91 -30.62 8.88
CA ASN A 38 10.65 -31.16 8.39
C ASN A 38 10.93 -32.48 7.68
N GLN A 39 10.45 -33.60 8.21
CA GLN A 39 10.64 -34.97 7.68
C GLN A 39 9.85 -35.24 6.36
N ILE A 40 9.82 -34.27 5.44
CA ILE A 40 9.12 -34.35 4.14
C ILE A 40 10.20 -34.30 3.05
N PRO A 41 10.31 -35.29 2.14
CA PRO A 41 11.44 -35.37 1.22
C PRO A 41 11.48 -34.29 0.13
N GLU A 42 10.36 -33.68 -0.23
CA GLU A 42 10.29 -32.61 -1.23
C GLU A 42 8.95 -31.88 -1.09
N TRP A 43 8.95 -30.56 -1.27
CA TRP A 43 7.70 -29.85 -1.52
C TRP A 43 7.35 -30.11 -3.00
N ILE A 44 6.13 -30.56 -3.28
CA ILE A 44 5.62 -30.88 -4.64
C ILE A 44 5.77 -29.69 -5.62
N ASP A 45 6.02 -28.48 -5.11
CA ASP A 45 6.05 -27.24 -5.89
C ASP A 45 7.45 -26.61 -6.05
N GLU A 46 8.51 -27.15 -5.45
CA GLU A 46 9.88 -26.61 -5.61
C GLU A 46 10.57 -27.21 -6.85
N GLY A 47 10.25 -26.69 -8.05
CA GLY A 47 10.87 -27.13 -9.31
C GLY A 47 9.94 -27.24 -10.53
N VAL A 48 8.69 -26.82 -10.42
CA VAL A 48 7.75 -26.86 -11.55
C VAL A 48 8.26 -25.96 -12.68
N ALA A 49 8.66 -26.57 -13.79
CA ALA A 49 9.03 -25.86 -15.01
C ALA A 49 7.77 -25.20 -15.60
N LEU A 50 7.67 -23.88 -15.46
CA LEU A 50 6.71 -23.10 -16.23
C LEU A 50 7.10 -23.17 -17.72
N PRO A 51 6.15 -23.06 -18.67
CA PRO A 51 6.39 -23.30 -20.10
C PRO A 51 7.36 -22.31 -20.79
N PHE A 52 8.03 -21.45 -20.02
CA PHE A 52 9.06 -20.55 -20.50
C PHE A 52 10.45 -21.08 -20.11
N PRO A 53 11.31 -21.46 -21.07
CA PRO A 53 12.63 -21.99 -20.78
C PRO A 53 13.49 -20.92 -20.06
N GLY A 54 13.95 -21.25 -18.86
CA GLY A 54 14.80 -20.38 -18.02
C GLY A 54 14.13 -19.77 -16.79
N ALA A 55 12.81 -19.92 -16.62
CA ALA A 55 12.12 -19.45 -15.43
C ALA A 55 12.05 -20.54 -14.34
N GLN A 56 13.03 -20.57 -13.43
CA GLN A 56 12.90 -21.29 -12.16
C GLN A 56 12.40 -20.32 -11.10
N THR A 57 11.20 -20.52 -10.54
CA THR A 57 10.77 -19.71 -9.40
C THR A 57 11.39 -20.24 -8.11
N THR A 58 12.26 -19.47 -7.47
CA THR A 58 12.49 -19.63 -6.03
C THR A 58 11.28 -19.03 -5.32
N ILE A 59 10.23 -19.84 -5.12
CA ILE A 59 8.96 -19.43 -4.47
C ILE A 59 9.23 -18.77 -3.09
N ARG A 60 10.38 -19.06 -2.47
CA ARG A 60 10.81 -18.46 -1.19
C ARG A 60 11.52 -17.09 -1.28
N SER A 61 12.11 -16.70 -2.43
CA SER A 61 12.82 -15.40 -2.55
C SER A 61 11.92 -14.29 -3.08
N GLN A 62 10.86 -14.66 -3.78
CA GLN A 62 9.63 -13.88 -3.75
C GLN A 62 8.97 -14.09 -2.39
N LYS A 63 9.60 -13.53 -1.33
CA LYS A 63 8.81 -12.60 -0.55
C LYS A 63 8.23 -11.67 -1.61
N PHE A 64 7.01 -11.96 -2.09
CA PHE A 64 6.05 -10.90 -2.22
C PHE A 64 6.31 -10.12 -0.95
N LYS A 65 7.04 -9.00 -1.06
CA LYS A 65 6.79 -7.90 -0.17
C LYS A 65 5.32 -7.78 -0.42
N LYS A 66 4.49 -8.41 0.44
CA LYS A 66 3.17 -7.93 0.75
C LYS A 66 3.53 -6.49 1.00
N GLN A 67 3.44 -5.67 -0.05
CA GLN A 67 3.37 -4.24 0.12
C GLN A 67 2.16 -4.24 0.99
N PHE A 68 2.38 -4.16 2.29
CA PHE A 68 1.34 -4.11 3.28
C PHE A 68 0.68 -2.84 2.80
N ARG A 69 -0.36 -2.96 1.97
CA ARG A 69 -1.12 -1.84 1.50
C ARG A 69 -1.72 -1.44 2.81
N LYS A 70 -1.02 -0.52 3.49
CA LYS A 70 -1.35 -0.10 4.85
C LYS A 70 -2.83 0.18 4.77
N ASN A 71 -3.59 -0.31 5.72
CA ASN A 71 -5.02 -0.12 5.72
C ASN A 71 -5.28 1.38 5.86
N SER A 72 -5.37 2.03 4.71
CA SER A 72 -5.17 3.45 4.48
C SER A 72 -5.72 3.82 3.10
N VAL A 73 -6.10 5.08 3.00
CA VAL A 73 -6.55 5.76 1.79
C VAL A 73 -5.32 6.08 0.94
N VAL A 74 -5.37 5.78 -0.35
CA VAL A 74 -4.23 5.88 -1.27
C VAL A 74 -4.54 6.86 -2.40
N ARG A 75 -3.51 7.30 -3.12
CA ARG A 75 -3.66 8.14 -4.33
C ARG A 75 -4.74 7.59 -5.26
N THR A 76 -5.56 8.49 -5.79
CA THR A 76 -6.71 8.26 -6.69
C THR A 76 -7.84 7.38 -6.13
N SER A 77 -7.84 7.05 -4.83
CA SER A 77 -8.98 6.35 -4.25
C SER A 77 -10.21 7.26 -4.17
N GLY A 78 -11.38 6.69 -4.46
CA GLY A 78 -12.68 7.35 -4.33
C GLY A 78 -12.96 7.70 -2.88
N LEU A 79 -13.50 8.90 -2.69
CA LEU A 79 -13.90 9.47 -1.42
C LEU A 79 -15.41 9.75 -1.44
N ASN A 80 -15.97 9.92 -0.26
CA ASN A 80 -17.34 10.36 -0.05
C ASN A 80 -17.29 11.62 0.81
N ILE A 81 -17.76 12.73 0.27
CA ILE A 81 -17.89 14.00 1.00
C ILE A 81 -19.16 13.91 1.83
N VAL A 82 -19.00 14.08 3.13
CA VAL A 82 -20.07 13.86 4.12
C VAL A 82 -20.69 15.17 4.63
N ASP A 83 -20.13 16.31 4.24
CA ASP A 83 -20.68 17.61 4.58
C ASP A 83 -21.75 18.08 3.58
N ASN A 84 -22.54 19.06 3.99
CA ASN A 84 -23.51 19.75 3.13
C ASN A 84 -22.90 20.99 2.44
N SER A 85 -21.59 20.97 2.13
CA SER A 85 -20.93 22.07 1.43
C SER A 85 -21.33 22.14 -0.04
N LYS A 86 -21.04 23.26 -0.73
CA LYS A 86 -21.29 23.38 -2.18
C LYS A 86 -20.63 22.26 -3.00
N TYR A 87 -19.52 21.72 -2.50
CA TYR A 87 -18.73 20.69 -3.19
C TYR A 87 -19.36 19.31 -3.12
N SER A 88 -20.22 19.04 -2.13
CA SER A 88 -20.91 17.76 -2.04
C SER A 88 -22.02 17.61 -3.09
N ALA A 89 -22.56 18.71 -3.61
CA ALA A 89 -23.42 18.68 -4.80
C ALA A 89 -22.66 18.19 -6.04
N ASN A 90 -21.43 18.69 -6.23
CA ASN A 90 -20.56 18.34 -7.36
C ASN A 90 -20.09 16.87 -7.34
N GLN A 91 -20.18 16.19 -6.20
CA GLN A 91 -19.84 14.78 -6.09
C GLN A 91 -20.69 13.89 -7.01
N GLN A 92 -21.92 14.31 -7.34
CA GLN A 92 -22.78 13.59 -8.28
C GLN A 92 -22.24 13.64 -9.71
N GLU A 93 -21.60 14.74 -10.09
CA GLU A 93 -21.04 14.92 -11.43
C GLU A 93 -19.67 14.25 -11.57
N THR A 94 -18.80 14.42 -10.57
CA THR A 94 -17.45 13.87 -10.58
C THR A 94 -17.11 13.28 -9.22
N GLU A 95 -16.69 12.02 -9.21
CA GLU A 95 -16.27 11.32 -8.00
C GLU A 95 -15.05 12.03 -7.37
N PRO A 96 -15.12 12.43 -6.09
CA PRO A 96 -14.01 13.08 -5.42
C PRO A 96 -12.91 12.06 -5.14
N ARG A 97 -11.66 12.46 -5.39
CA ARG A 97 -10.50 11.55 -5.28
C ARG A 97 -9.46 12.06 -4.30
N PHE A 98 -8.85 11.11 -3.60
CA PHE A 98 -7.71 11.39 -2.75
C PHE A 98 -6.45 11.70 -3.60
N VAL A 99 -5.76 12.80 -3.29
CA VAL A 99 -4.54 13.23 -4.01
C VAL A 99 -3.29 12.99 -3.15
N SER A 100 -3.32 13.51 -1.92
CA SER A 100 -2.15 13.57 -1.04
C SER A 100 -2.57 13.68 0.42
N SER A 101 -1.72 13.24 1.34
CA SER A 101 -1.85 13.44 2.78
C SER A 101 -0.80 14.45 3.27
N TYR A 102 -1.13 15.26 4.26
CA TYR A 102 -0.20 16.25 4.84
C TYR A 102 0.67 15.67 5.97
N ARG A 103 1.02 14.39 5.90
CA ARG A 103 1.71 13.68 6.99
C ARG A 103 3.23 13.81 6.83
N LYS A 104 3.91 14.44 7.80
CA LYS A 104 5.36 14.76 7.74
C LYS A 104 6.30 13.56 7.52
N GLN A 105 5.94 12.37 8.00
CA GLN A 105 6.88 11.24 8.16
C GLN A 105 6.35 9.93 7.54
N ARG A 106 5.96 9.93 6.26
CA ARG A 106 5.70 8.66 5.57
C ARG A 106 6.39 8.58 4.22
N ARG A 107 7.09 7.46 4.04
CA ARG A 107 7.58 6.97 2.73
C ARG A 107 6.47 6.91 1.66
N TYR A 108 5.22 6.73 2.08
CA TYR A 108 4.05 6.65 1.20
C TYR A 108 3.05 7.73 1.54
N ASN A 109 2.56 8.41 0.51
CA ASN A 109 1.60 9.49 0.60
C ASN A 109 0.16 8.97 0.79
N ASN A 110 -0.06 8.24 1.89
CA ASN A 110 -1.32 7.58 2.20
C ASN A 110 -1.96 8.20 3.45
N GLY A 111 -3.27 8.46 3.39
CA GLY A 111 -4.06 9.00 4.48
C GLY A 111 -4.64 7.92 5.40
N THR A 112 -4.74 8.21 6.69
CA THR A 112 -5.53 7.45 7.66
C THR A 112 -6.60 8.34 8.30
N VAL A 113 -7.53 7.75 9.05
CA VAL A 113 -8.56 8.52 9.75
C VAL A 113 -7.89 9.50 10.72
N GLY A 114 -8.36 10.74 10.74
CA GLY A 114 -7.79 11.83 11.52
C GLY A 114 -6.54 12.46 10.90
N ASP A 115 -6.21 12.15 9.64
CA ASP A 115 -5.18 12.89 8.92
C ASP A 115 -5.83 13.93 7.97
N LEU A 116 -5.16 15.07 7.83
CA LEU A 116 -5.49 16.08 6.81
C LEU A 116 -4.98 15.63 5.44
N VAL A 117 -5.82 15.85 4.42
CA VAL A 117 -5.61 15.36 3.06
C VAL A 117 -5.99 16.43 2.03
N LEU A 118 -5.42 16.31 0.84
CA LEU A 118 -5.79 17.03 -0.36
C LEU A 118 -6.72 16.15 -1.19
N VAL A 119 -7.88 16.71 -1.54
CA VAL A 119 -8.96 16.06 -2.28
C VAL A 119 -9.18 16.82 -3.58
N SER A 120 -9.32 16.11 -4.69
CA SER A 120 -9.83 16.70 -5.94
C SER A 120 -11.34 16.52 -5.99
N VAL A 121 -12.07 17.62 -6.16
CA VAL A 121 -13.53 17.64 -6.33
C VAL A 121 -13.82 18.36 -7.65
N GLY A 122 -14.18 17.60 -8.69
CA GLY A 122 -14.27 18.15 -10.05
C GLY A 122 -12.93 18.75 -10.50
N ALA A 123 -12.94 20.02 -10.89
CA ALA A 123 -11.76 20.77 -11.32
C ALA A 123 -10.99 21.47 -10.18
N GLU A 124 -11.50 21.44 -8.95
CA GLU A 124 -10.89 22.14 -7.81
C GLU A 124 -10.16 21.17 -6.86
N PHE A 125 -9.10 21.67 -6.21
CA PHE A 125 -8.46 20.99 -5.10
C PHE A 125 -8.90 21.63 -3.79
N LYS A 126 -9.34 20.80 -2.84
CA LYS A 126 -9.73 21.23 -1.49
C LYS A 126 -8.99 20.43 -0.44
N ARG A 127 -8.73 21.06 0.69
CA ARG A 127 -8.23 20.37 1.87
C ARG A 127 -9.39 19.70 2.57
N GLY A 128 -9.13 18.57 3.21
CA GLY A 128 -10.15 17.83 3.92
C GLY A 128 -9.57 17.00 5.04
N LEU A 129 -10.44 16.57 5.94
CA LEU A 129 -10.14 15.69 7.05
C LEU A 129 -10.79 14.33 6.80
N VAL A 130 -10.00 13.25 6.89
CA VAL A 130 -10.54 11.89 6.77
C VAL A 130 -11.25 11.51 8.06
N ILE A 131 -12.57 11.30 7.99
CA ILE A 131 -13.42 10.90 9.13
C ILE A 131 -13.55 9.39 9.22
N GLY A 132 -13.60 8.71 8.07
CA GLY A 132 -13.82 7.28 7.99
C GLY A 132 -13.07 6.67 6.82
N MET A 133 -12.72 5.40 6.94
CA MET A 133 -12.15 4.64 5.84
C MET A 133 -12.80 3.27 5.75
N SER A 134 -12.79 2.71 4.54
CA SER A 134 -13.32 1.37 4.28
C SER A 134 -12.44 0.25 4.84
N LYS A 135 -11.14 0.51 4.98
CA LYS A 135 -10.17 -0.49 5.43
C LYS A 135 -10.04 -0.53 6.95
N HIS A 136 -9.91 -1.74 7.52
CA HIS A 136 -9.64 -1.93 8.95
C HIS A 136 -8.30 -1.33 9.36
N HIS A 137 -8.25 -0.35 10.26
CA HIS A 137 -6.98 0.31 10.60
C HIS A 137 -6.45 -0.07 11.99
N LYS A 138 -7.03 0.48 13.06
CA LYS A 138 -6.61 0.20 14.45
C LYS A 138 -7.69 -0.64 15.14
N THR A 139 -7.28 -1.48 16.08
CA THR A 139 -8.20 -2.22 16.96
C THR A 139 -9.12 -1.25 17.69
N PHE A 140 -10.39 -1.63 17.87
CA PHE A 140 -11.42 -0.81 18.53
C PHE A 140 -11.68 0.56 17.87
N ARG A 141 -11.41 0.68 16.56
CA ARG A 141 -11.86 1.83 15.77
C ARG A 141 -12.89 1.38 14.73
N PRO A 142 -13.97 2.15 14.53
CA PRO A 142 -14.97 1.83 13.52
C PRO A 142 -14.38 1.92 12.11
N TYR A 143 -14.82 1.03 11.22
CA TYR A 143 -14.63 1.16 9.79
C TYR A 143 -15.98 1.47 9.14
N PHE A 144 -15.95 2.02 7.93
CA PHE A 144 -17.14 2.45 7.19
C PHE A 144 -17.23 1.68 5.89
N ASP A 145 -18.34 1.74 5.16
CA ASP A 145 -18.38 1.13 3.82
C ASP A 145 -17.57 1.95 2.81
N LYS A 146 -17.62 3.29 2.94
CA LYS A 146 -16.93 4.25 2.07
C LYS A 146 -15.86 5.05 2.83
N ASN A 147 -14.92 5.64 2.08
CA ASN A 147 -13.94 6.56 2.65
C ASN A 147 -14.55 7.95 2.84
N ASN A 148 -14.95 8.26 4.06
CA ASN A 148 -15.66 9.49 4.40
C ASN A 148 -14.69 10.64 4.70
N VAL A 149 -14.95 11.81 4.11
CA VAL A 149 -14.14 13.03 4.26
C VAL A 149 -15.05 14.24 4.48
N VAL A 150 -14.57 15.19 5.28
CA VAL A 150 -15.15 16.53 5.41
C VAL A 150 -14.17 17.55 4.86
N LEU A 151 -14.67 18.49 4.08
CA LEU A 151 -13.86 19.51 3.44
C LEU A 151 -13.65 20.69 4.38
N LEU A 152 -12.49 21.32 4.22
CA LEU A 152 -12.08 22.50 4.97
C LEU A 152 -11.88 23.66 3.99
N ASN A 153 -12.25 24.85 4.43
CA ASN A 153 -11.88 26.11 3.78
C ASN A 153 -10.41 26.41 4.05
N ASP A 154 -9.83 27.37 3.33
CA ASP A 154 -8.42 27.74 3.49
C ASP A 154 -8.08 28.28 4.89
N ASP A 155 -9.07 28.86 5.58
CA ASP A 155 -8.96 29.31 6.98
C ASP A 155 -8.94 28.15 7.99
N GLY A 156 -9.19 26.91 7.56
CA GLY A 156 -9.27 25.73 8.41
C GLY A 156 -10.61 25.53 9.12
N SER A 157 -11.63 26.33 8.79
CA SER A 157 -13.03 26.08 9.15
C SER A 157 -13.65 24.98 8.27
N PRO A 158 -14.63 24.20 8.76
CA PRO A 158 -15.35 23.25 7.92
C PRO A 158 -16.10 23.99 6.80
N ALA A 159 -16.07 23.43 5.58
CA ALA A 159 -16.71 24.05 4.41
C ALA A 159 -18.24 23.96 4.46
N GLY A 160 -18.78 22.92 5.10
CA GLY A 160 -20.22 22.73 5.31
C GLY A 160 -20.67 23.18 6.70
N THR A 161 -21.98 23.33 6.86
CA THR A 161 -22.64 23.68 8.14
C THR A 161 -23.07 22.46 8.94
N ARG A 162 -23.16 21.27 8.32
CA ARG A 162 -23.57 20.02 8.95
C ARG A 162 -22.81 18.82 8.38
N ILE A 163 -22.52 17.85 9.23
CA ILE A 163 -21.90 16.56 8.85
C ILE A 163 -22.99 15.47 8.91
N LEU A 164 -23.23 14.78 7.80
CA LEU A 164 -24.35 13.84 7.64
C LEU A 164 -24.06 12.42 8.15
N ALA A 165 -22.80 12.01 8.23
CA ALA A 165 -22.40 10.68 8.70
C ALA A 165 -21.88 10.72 10.14
N PRO A 166 -21.89 9.57 10.85
CA PRO A 166 -21.39 9.53 12.20
C PRO A 166 -19.89 9.78 12.26
N VAL A 167 -19.48 10.63 13.20
CA VAL A 167 -18.08 10.92 13.48
C VAL A 167 -17.59 10.03 14.61
N PRO A 168 -16.44 9.36 14.45
CA PRO A 168 -15.91 8.50 15.51
C PRO A 168 -15.68 9.26 16.82
N SER A 169 -16.05 8.65 17.95
CA SER A 169 -16.01 9.28 19.28
C SER A 169 -14.67 9.91 19.66
N TRP A 170 -13.58 9.27 19.25
CA TRP A 170 -12.21 9.68 19.55
C TRP A 170 -11.73 10.94 18.83
N PHE A 171 -12.49 11.47 17.87
CA PHE A 171 -12.24 12.83 17.38
C PHE A 171 -12.44 13.90 18.46
N LYS A 172 -13.21 13.58 19.51
CA LYS A 172 -13.41 14.44 20.67
C LYS A 172 -12.25 14.38 21.67
N ASP A 173 -11.32 13.43 21.51
CA ASP A 173 -10.18 13.28 22.42
C ASP A 173 -9.22 14.48 22.26
N PRO A 174 -8.88 15.21 23.34
CA PRO A 174 -7.99 16.38 23.25
C PRO A 174 -6.61 16.07 22.66
N LYS A 175 -6.14 14.82 22.80
CA LYS A 175 -4.87 14.36 22.21
C LYS A 175 -4.93 14.28 20.69
N GLU A 176 -6.05 13.80 20.13
CA GLU A 176 -6.22 13.69 18.68
C GLU A 176 -6.52 15.07 18.08
N ILE A 177 -7.27 15.94 18.78
CA ILE A 177 -7.48 17.34 18.37
C ILE A 177 -6.14 18.06 18.19
N LYS A 178 -5.28 18.05 19.22
CA LYS A 178 -3.95 18.67 19.17
C LYS A 178 -3.09 18.10 18.05
N ARG A 179 -3.19 16.79 17.78
CA ARG A 179 -2.46 16.15 16.69
C ARG A 179 -2.93 16.64 15.32
N ILE A 180 -4.23 16.79 15.11
CA ILE A 180 -4.82 17.28 13.86
C ILE A 180 -4.45 18.75 13.65
N GLU A 181 -4.57 19.57 14.68
CA GLU A 181 -4.19 21.00 14.66
C GLU A 181 -2.70 21.17 14.34
N ALA A 182 -1.82 20.36 14.94
CA ALA A 182 -0.40 20.36 14.62
C ALA A 182 -0.13 19.93 13.16
N GLN A 183 -0.96 19.05 12.59
CA GLN A 183 -0.88 18.73 11.16
C GLN A 183 -1.34 19.90 10.28
N GLY A 184 -2.32 20.68 10.74
CA GLY A 184 -2.76 21.91 10.09
C GLY A 184 -1.64 22.93 9.93
N GLN A 185 -0.84 23.11 10.98
CA GLN A 185 0.32 24.02 10.94
C GLN A 185 1.33 23.63 9.85
N ILE A 186 1.46 22.34 9.53
CA ILE A 186 2.35 21.86 8.45
C ILE A 186 1.84 22.28 7.07
N CYS A 187 0.52 22.37 6.89
CA CYS A 187 -0.09 22.83 5.65
C CYS A 187 -0.41 24.33 5.65
N ASN A 188 0.15 25.11 6.57
CA ASN A 188 -0.14 26.53 6.76
C ASN A 188 -1.65 26.80 6.87
N MET A 189 -2.34 26.01 7.70
CA MET A 189 -3.77 26.11 7.97
C MET A 189 -4.02 26.01 9.48
N ASP A 190 -4.84 26.90 10.02
CA ASP A 190 -5.27 26.79 11.41
C ASP A 190 -6.57 25.98 11.48
N VAL A 191 -6.44 24.67 11.71
CA VAL A 191 -7.60 23.77 11.64
C VAL A 191 -8.49 23.91 12.87
N GLN A 192 -9.71 24.37 12.67
CA GLN A 192 -10.66 24.69 13.75
C GLN A 192 -11.49 23.47 14.15
N MET A 193 -10.89 22.52 14.86
CA MET A 193 -11.53 21.24 15.18
C MET A 193 -12.74 21.36 16.10
N ASN A 194 -12.75 22.33 17.01
CA ASN A 194 -13.91 22.61 17.85
C ASN A 194 -15.15 22.98 17.02
N LYS A 195 -14.97 23.77 15.95
CA LYS A 195 -16.09 24.11 15.04
C LYS A 195 -16.56 22.88 14.27
N LEU A 196 -15.63 22.02 13.83
CA LEU A 196 -15.97 20.78 13.16
C LEU A 196 -16.76 19.84 14.06
N ILE A 197 -16.35 19.67 15.32
CA ILE A 197 -17.06 18.83 16.29
C ILE A 197 -18.45 19.42 16.59
N ALA A 198 -18.58 20.75 16.69
CA ALA A 198 -19.86 21.40 16.97
C ALA A 198 -20.93 21.18 15.88
N ILE A 199 -20.52 21.00 14.62
CA ILE A 199 -21.44 20.72 13.50
C ILE A 199 -21.74 19.22 13.31
N THR A 200 -21.09 18.35 14.09
CA THR A 200 -21.39 16.91 14.04
C THR A 200 -22.75 16.62 14.66
N GLY A 201 -23.56 15.80 13.99
CA GLY A 201 -24.75 15.23 14.60
C GLY A 201 -24.39 14.47 15.87
N THR A 202 -25.17 14.66 16.93
CA THR A 202 -25.03 13.85 18.14
C THR A 202 -25.69 12.50 17.87
N PHE A 203 -24.91 11.53 17.40
CA PHE A 203 -25.38 10.16 17.25
C PHE A 203 -25.30 9.51 18.64
N ILE A 204 -26.46 9.18 19.21
CA ILE A 204 -26.66 8.52 20.51
C ILE A 204 -26.18 7.06 20.42
#